data_AF-A0A951NIT4-F1
#
_entry.id   AF-A0A951NIT4-F1
#
_cell.length_a   1.000
_cell.length_b   1.000
_cell.length_c   1.000
_cell.angle_alpha   90.00
_cell.angle_beta   90.00
_cell.angle_gamma   90.00
#
_symmetry.space_group_name_H-M   'P 1'
#
loop_
_entity.id
_entity.type
_entity.pdbx_description
1 polymer ?
#
loop_
_entity_poly.entity_id
_entity_poly.type
_entity_poly.pdbx_seq_one_letter_code
_entity_poly.pdbx_strand_id
1 'polypeptide(L)'
;MQANAALTPKARLKIGQLIVDHGWPIARAAERFQVSWPTAKRWADRYRQFGTEGMQDRSSRPRRQPSRTPQPLVRKIVHLRWKRRLGPVSIASVLDVPASTVHAILRRCGISRLSQVDRATGEPVRRYEHAAPGDLLHMDVKKPGNIPDGGGWRYVGRPQGWKNRQQTPASRAASTVTSS
;
A
#
# COMPACT_ATOMS: atom_id res chain seq x y z
N MET A 1 2.45 13.10 17.78
CA MET A 1 2.74 13.06 19.23
C MET A 1 3.46 11.75 19.51
N GLN A 2 4.74 11.76 19.88
CA GLN A 2 5.44 10.54 20.29
C GLN A 2 5.19 10.31 21.79
N ALA A 3 4.82 9.07 22.14
CA ALA A 3 4.45 8.65 23.50
C ALA A 3 5.62 8.59 24.51
N ASN A 4 6.85 8.90 24.09
CA ASN A 4 8.07 8.79 24.92
C ASN A 4 8.68 10.14 25.32
N ALA A 5 8.02 11.25 25.02
CA ALA A 5 8.50 12.57 25.44
C ALA A 5 8.06 12.86 26.88
N ALA A 6 8.91 12.60 27.86
CA ALA A 6 8.68 12.95 29.27
C ALA A 6 8.37 14.44 29.48
N LEU A 7 8.73 15.30 28.53
CA LEU A 7 8.46 16.74 28.57
C LEU A 7 7.95 17.24 27.21
N THR A 8 6.83 17.97 27.22
CA THR A 8 6.23 18.59 26.03
C THR A 8 7.13 19.71 25.46
N PRO A 9 7.03 20.04 24.15
CA PRO A 9 7.78 21.16 23.56
C PRO A 9 7.62 22.49 24.32
N LYS A 10 6.40 22.77 24.81
CA LYS A 10 6.11 23.96 25.63
C LYS A 10 6.89 23.99 26.94
N ALA A 11 7.01 22.85 27.62
CA ALA A 11 7.75 22.77 28.87
C ALA A 11 9.28 22.86 28.66
N ARG A 12 9.80 22.33 27.55
CA ARG A 12 11.21 22.53 27.16
C ARG A 12 11.52 24.00 26.86
N LEU A 13 10.60 24.68 26.20
CA LEU A 13 10.70 26.12 25.95
C LEU A 13 10.77 26.91 27.26
N LYS A 14 9.90 26.60 28.23
CA LYS A 14 9.95 27.24 29.55
C LYS A 14 11.27 27.02 30.29
N ILE A 15 11.86 25.83 30.20
CA ILE A 15 13.21 25.57 30.76
C ILE A 15 14.25 26.48 30.11
N GLY A 16 14.22 26.59 28.77
CA GLY A 16 15.13 27.47 28.01
C GLY A 16 15.00 28.93 28.45
N GLN A 17 13.78 29.46 28.47
CA GLN A 17 13.49 30.83 28.90
C GLN A 17 13.91 31.12 30.33
N LEU A 18 13.60 30.22 31.29
CA LEU A 18 13.98 30.42 32.68
C LEU A 18 15.48 30.48 32.88
N ILE A 19 16.24 29.61 32.21
CA ILE A 19 17.71 29.56 32.35
C ILE A 19 18.39 30.71 31.59
N VAL A 20 17.93 31.02 30.38
CA VAL A 20 18.61 31.95 29.47
C VAL A 20 18.10 33.38 29.62
N ASP A 21 16.78 33.58 29.67
CA ASP A 21 16.17 34.92 29.69
C ASP A 21 16.00 35.44 31.13
N HIS A 22 15.67 34.54 32.07
CA HIS A 22 15.46 34.88 33.49
C HIS A 22 16.66 34.55 34.40
N GLY A 23 17.77 34.05 33.84
CA GLY A 23 19.02 33.80 34.57
C GLY A 23 18.94 32.73 35.67
N TRP A 24 17.98 31.81 35.63
CA TRP A 24 17.87 30.76 36.65
C TRP A 24 19.07 29.80 36.60
N PRO A 25 19.58 29.35 37.76
CA PRO A 25 20.53 28.25 37.81
C PRO A 25 19.94 26.99 37.16
N ILE A 26 20.75 26.29 36.36
CA ILE A 26 20.34 25.07 35.64
C ILE A 26 19.78 24.02 36.60
N ALA A 27 20.39 23.87 37.79
CA ALA A 27 19.94 22.93 38.82
C ALA A 27 18.51 23.24 39.31
N ARG A 28 18.20 24.52 39.53
CA ARG A 28 16.87 24.97 39.96
C ARG A 28 15.80 24.69 38.90
N ALA A 29 16.13 24.93 37.64
CA ALA A 29 15.23 24.60 36.54
C ALA A 29 15.07 23.08 36.35
N ALA A 30 16.14 22.30 36.53
CA ALA A 30 16.08 20.84 36.48
C ALA A 30 15.14 20.27 37.55
N GLU A 31 15.29 20.73 38.80
CA GLU A 31 14.43 20.36 39.93
C GLU A 31 12.96 20.71 39.69
N ARG A 32 12.67 21.96 39.30
CA ARG A 32 11.29 22.43 39.06
C ARG A 32 10.56 21.62 38.00
N PHE A 33 11.27 21.17 36.97
CA PHE A 33 10.68 20.41 35.85
C PHE A 33 10.87 18.90 35.97
N GLN A 34 11.39 18.41 37.11
CA GLN A 34 11.65 17.00 37.38
C GLN A 34 12.47 16.32 36.27
N VAL A 35 13.50 17.01 35.77
CA VAL A 35 14.43 16.48 34.78
C VAL A 35 15.84 16.44 35.35
N SER A 36 16.69 15.59 34.78
CA SER A 36 18.11 15.58 35.16
C SER A 36 18.80 16.90 34.74
N TRP A 37 19.77 17.35 35.54
CA TRP A 37 20.61 18.51 35.23
C TRP A 37 21.16 18.51 33.79
N PRO A 38 21.75 17.42 33.25
CA PRO A 38 22.25 17.40 31.87
C PRO A 38 21.13 17.56 30.83
N THR A 39 19.90 17.13 31.13
CA THR A 39 18.73 17.34 30.26
C THR A 39 18.37 18.83 30.21
N ALA A 40 18.30 19.49 31.37
CA ALA A 40 18.04 20.94 31.45
C ALA A 40 19.15 21.75 30.75
N LYS A 41 20.42 21.42 30.98
CA LYS A 41 21.56 22.04 30.27
C LYS A 41 21.43 21.91 28.76
N ARG A 42 21.14 20.70 28.26
CA ARG A 42 20.99 20.45 26.82
C ARG A 42 19.86 21.30 26.20
N TRP A 43 18.76 21.49 26.91
CA TRP A 43 17.66 22.35 26.45
C TRP A 43 18.03 23.83 26.48
N ALA A 44 18.73 24.29 27.53
CA ALA A 44 19.24 25.67 27.60
C ALA A 44 20.23 25.98 26.47
N ASP A 45 21.21 25.09 26.23
CA ASP A 45 22.20 25.26 25.15
C ASP A 45 21.52 25.29 23.78
N ARG A 46 20.49 24.45 23.58
CA ARG A 46 19.71 24.45 22.34
C ARG A 46 18.90 25.73 22.17
N TYR A 47 18.35 26.28 23.25
CA TYR A 47 17.60 27.54 23.23
C TYR A 47 18.53 28.72 22.89
N ARG A 48 19.75 28.75 23.43
CA ARG A 48 20.77 29.75 23.06
C ARG A 48 21.12 29.72 21.57
N GLN A 49 21.15 28.52 20.97
CA GLN A 49 21.57 28.35 19.57
C GLN A 49 20.45 28.59 18.54
N PHE A 50 19.22 28.19 18.86
CA PHE A 50 18.12 28.10 17.88
C PHE A 50 16.83 28.77 18.36
N GLY A 51 16.83 29.42 19.51
CA GLY A 51 15.66 30.07 20.10
C GLY A 51 14.47 29.12 20.28
N THR A 52 13.27 29.66 20.04
CA THR A 52 11.99 28.95 20.14
C THR A 52 11.87 27.79 19.14
N GLU A 53 12.38 27.95 17.92
CA GLU A 53 12.32 26.93 16.87
C GLU A 53 13.10 25.67 17.24
N GLY A 54 14.20 25.84 17.98
CA GLY A 54 15.02 24.73 18.48
C GLY A 54 14.30 23.79 19.45
N MET A 55 13.20 24.21 20.04
CA MET A 55 12.46 23.43 21.05
C MET A 55 11.49 22.41 20.46
N GLN A 56 11.27 22.46 19.15
CA GLN A 56 10.46 21.47 18.45
C GLN A 56 11.17 20.11 18.40
N ASP A 57 10.38 19.03 18.32
CA ASP A 57 10.92 17.69 18.14
C ASP A 57 11.64 17.59 16.79
N ARG A 58 12.94 17.32 16.84
CA ARG A 58 13.67 16.91 15.64
C ARG A 58 13.24 15.50 15.27
N SER A 59 13.09 15.25 13.98
CA SER A 59 12.84 13.91 13.47
C SER A 59 13.89 12.93 14.02
N SER A 60 13.44 11.92 14.78
CA SER A 60 14.29 10.80 15.21
C SER A 60 14.59 9.83 14.06
N ARG A 61 14.10 10.11 12.85
CA ARG A 61 14.32 9.23 11.71
C ARG A 61 15.80 9.31 11.32
N PRO A 62 16.48 8.15 11.15
CA PRO A 62 17.88 8.15 10.75
C PRO A 62 18.04 8.88 9.41
N ARG A 63 19.01 9.79 9.34
CA ARG A 63 19.30 10.58 8.12
C ARG A 63 19.70 9.69 6.94
N ARG A 64 20.28 8.53 7.21
CA ARG A 64 20.70 7.53 6.21
C ARG A 64 20.08 6.18 6.56
N GLN A 65 19.49 5.51 5.57
CA GLN A 65 18.97 4.15 5.68
C GLN A 65 19.73 3.26 4.69
N PRO A 66 20.84 2.62 5.11
CA PRO A 66 21.69 1.83 4.24
C PRO A 66 20.96 0.63 3.60
N SER A 67 19.97 0.07 4.28
CA SER A 67 19.13 -1.03 3.79
C SER A 67 17.96 -0.59 2.90
N ARG A 68 17.88 0.71 2.55
CA ARG A 68 16.86 1.18 1.61
C ARG A 68 17.15 0.56 0.25
N THR A 69 16.22 -0.25 -0.22
CA THR A 69 16.32 -0.92 -1.51
C THR A 69 16.71 0.07 -2.62
N PRO A 70 17.74 -0.24 -3.43
CA PRO A 70 18.19 0.64 -4.49
C PRO A 70 17.04 1.05 -5.42
N GLN A 71 17.00 2.33 -5.79
CA GLN A 71 15.98 2.87 -6.70
C GLN A 71 15.83 2.10 -8.02
N PRO A 72 16.90 1.58 -8.66
CA PRO A 72 16.77 0.76 -9.86
C PRO A 72 15.91 -0.49 -9.65
N LEU A 73 16.07 -1.17 -8.51
CA LEU A 73 15.30 -2.36 -8.18
C LEU A 73 13.83 -2.01 -7.90
N VAL A 74 13.58 -0.89 -7.20
CA VAL A 74 12.22 -0.37 -6.99
C VAL A 74 11.53 -0.12 -8.33
N ARG A 75 12.22 0.52 -9.29
CA ARG A 75 11.68 0.78 -10.64
C ARG A 75 11.34 -0.52 -11.38
N LYS A 76 12.20 -1.55 -11.30
CA LYS A 76 11.93 -2.87 -11.90
C LYS A 76 10.69 -3.54 -11.30
N ILE A 77 10.55 -3.51 -9.97
CA ILE A 77 9.38 -4.06 -9.26
C ILE A 77 8.09 -3.34 -9.70
N VAL A 78 8.11 -2.00 -9.71
CA VAL A 78 6.97 -1.19 -10.15
C VAL A 78 6.65 -1.46 -11.62
N HIS A 79 7.66 -1.57 -12.49
CA HIS A 79 7.46 -1.88 -13.90
C HIS A 79 6.79 -3.25 -14.12
N LEU A 80 7.27 -4.31 -13.45
CA LEU A 80 6.66 -5.63 -13.53
C LEU A 80 5.22 -5.63 -13.00
N ARG A 81 4.97 -4.88 -11.92
CA ARG A 81 3.63 -4.70 -11.37
C ARG A 81 2.67 -4.06 -12.38
N TRP A 82 3.07 -2.98 -13.03
CA TRP A 82 2.24 -2.25 -14.01
C TRP A 82 2.08 -3.00 -15.33
N LYS A 83 3.18 -3.52 -15.89
CA LYS A 83 3.18 -4.13 -17.24
C LYS A 83 2.60 -5.54 -17.26
N ARG A 84 2.85 -6.34 -16.21
CA ARG A 84 2.51 -7.77 -16.18
C ARG A 84 1.50 -8.15 -15.10
N ARG A 85 1.05 -7.19 -14.27
CA ARG A 85 0.09 -7.40 -13.17
C ARG A 85 0.49 -8.53 -12.20
N LEU A 86 1.80 -8.76 -12.05
CA LEU A 86 2.29 -9.84 -11.20
C LEU A 86 2.03 -9.54 -9.70
N GLY A 87 1.70 -10.60 -8.96
CA GLY A 87 1.63 -10.57 -7.51
C GLY A 87 3.02 -10.46 -6.87
N PRO A 88 3.11 -10.11 -5.58
CA PRO A 88 4.39 -9.99 -4.88
C PRO A 88 5.27 -11.25 -4.98
N VAL A 89 4.68 -12.44 -4.92
CA VAL A 89 5.38 -13.74 -5.01
C VAL A 89 5.95 -13.97 -6.41
N SER A 90 5.18 -13.67 -7.46
CA SER A 90 5.66 -13.84 -8.84
C SER A 90 6.71 -12.79 -9.23
N ILE A 91 6.63 -11.57 -8.69
CA ILE A 91 7.69 -10.57 -8.89
C ILE A 91 8.96 -10.99 -8.13
N ALA A 92 8.81 -11.53 -6.92
CA ALA A 92 9.91 -12.05 -6.12
C ALA A 92 10.67 -13.16 -6.85
N SER A 93 9.98 -14.12 -7.45
CA SER A 93 10.61 -15.20 -8.21
C SER A 93 11.33 -14.70 -9.48
N VAL A 94 10.83 -13.64 -10.13
CA VAL A 94 11.44 -13.08 -11.35
C VAL A 94 12.69 -12.26 -11.05
N LEU A 95 12.72 -11.55 -9.92
CA LEU A 95 13.81 -10.62 -9.59
C LEU A 95 14.79 -11.16 -8.54
N ASP A 96 14.55 -12.36 -8.02
CA ASP A 96 15.29 -12.96 -6.90
C ASP A 96 15.36 -12.04 -5.67
N VAL A 97 14.18 -11.59 -5.22
CA VAL A 97 14.03 -10.69 -4.06
C VAL A 97 12.98 -11.27 -3.12
N PRO A 98 13.12 -11.20 -1.78
CA PRO A 98 12.09 -11.66 -0.86
C PRO A 98 10.72 -11.04 -1.13
N ALA A 99 9.67 -11.85 -1.15
CA ALA A 99 8.29 -11.38 -1.40
C ALA A 99 7.82 -10.32 -0.38
N SER A 100 8.33 -10.38 0.85
CA SER A 100 8.08 -9.36 1.88
C SER A 100 8.64 -7.99 1.50
N THR A 101 9.85 -7.94 0.92
CA THR A 101 10.49 -6.72 0.41
C THR A 101 9.70 -6.16 -0.77
N VAL A 102 9.30 -7.01 -1.72
CA VAL A 102 8.45 -6.62 -2.85
C VAL A 102 7.13 -6.02 -2.34
N HIS A 103 6.45 -6.70 -1.42
CA HIS A 103 5.20 -6.22 -0.84
C HIS A 103 5.36 -4.88 -0.11
N ALA A 104 6.43 -4.71 0.68
CA ALA A 104 6.73 -3.45 1.36
C ALA A 104 6.97 -2.29 0.38
N ILE A 105 7.68 -2.55 -0.72
CA ILE A 105 7.93 -1.57 -1.79
C ILE A 105 6.61 -1.19 -2.47
N LEU A 106 5.79 -2.18 -2.86
CA LEU A 106 4.48 -1.92 -3.48
C LEU A 106 3.55 -1.12 -2.56
N ARG A 107 3.55 -1.39 -1.25
CA ARG A 107 2.81 -0.59 -0.26
C ARG A 107 3.32 0.85 -0.19
N ARG A 108 4.65 1.06 -0.15
CA ARG A 108 5.24 2.41 -0.15
C ARG A 108 4.93 3.18 -1.44
N CYS A 109 4.79 2.49 -2.57
CA CYS A 109 4.41 3.06 -3.85
C CYS A 109 2.89 3.16 -4.08
N GLY A 110 2.05 2.73 -3.12
CA GLY A 110 0.59 2.84 -3.22
C GLY A 110 -0.09 1.88 -4.23
N ILE A 111 0.60 0.83 -4.68
CA ILE A 111 0.14 -0.09 -5.75
C ILE A 111 0.10 -1.56 -5.31
N SER A 112 -0.11 -1.79 -4.01
CA SER A 112 -0.11 -3.14 -3.42
C SER A 112 -1.36 -3.95 -3.79
N ARG A 113 -2.48 -3.30 -4.09
CA ARG A 113 -3.71 -3.96 -4.56
C ARG A 113 -3.74 -3.94 -6.09
N LEU A 114 -4.16 -5.06 -6.71
CA LEU A 114 -4.27 -5.11 -8.17
C LEU A 114 -5.37 -4.18 -8.69
N SER A 115 -6.42 -3.96 -7.90
CA SER A 115 -7.48 -2.99 -8.18
C SER A 115 -6.97 -1.54 -8.31
N GLN A 116 -5.84 -1.19 -7.67
CA GLN A 116 -5.20 0.13 -7.80
C GLN A 116 -4.39 0.26 -9.10
N VAL A 117 -4.10 -0.86 -9.76
CA VAL A 117 -3.32 -0.95 -11.01
C VAL A 117 -4.24 -1.39 -12.16
N ASP A 118 -5.52 -1.63 -11.87
CA ASP A 118 -6.47 -2.06 -12.87
C ASP A 118 -6.79 -0.92 -13.84
N ARG A 119 -6.56 -1.21 -15.12
CA ARG A 119 -6.78 -0.28 -16.24
C ARG A 119 -7.87 -0.80 -17.17
N ALA A 120 -8.44 -1.99 -16.90
CA ALA A 120 -9.49 -2.54 -17.76
C ALA A 120 -10.74 -1.64 -17.77
N THR A 121 -10.96 -0.82 -16.74
CA THR A 121 -12.06 0.15 -16.71
C THR A 121 -11.62 1.59 -16.46
N GLY A 122 -10.57 1.86 -15.68
CA GLY A 122 -10.18 3.23 -15.31
C GLY A 122 -11.22 3.99 -14.46
N GLU A 123 -12.48 3.56 -14.51
CA GLU A 123 -13.55 3.97 -13.62
C GLU A 123 -13.41 3.26 -12.26
N PRO A 124 -13.64 3.97 -11.14
CA PRO A 124 -13.86 3.33 -9.85
C PRO A 124 -14.92 2.24 -10.00
N VAL A 125 -14.73 1.10 -9.33
CA VAL A 125 -15.73 0.02 -9.32
C VAL A 125 -17.09 0.61 -8.90
N ARG A 126 -17.97 0.88 -9.88
CA ARG A 126 -19.33 1.31 -9.64
C ARG A 126 -20.10 0.09 -9.15
N ARG A 127 -20.41 0.07 -7.86
CA ARG A 127 -21.36 -0.90 -7.32
C ARG A 127 -22.74 -0.48 -7.81
N TYR A 128 -23.37 -1.35 -8.59
CA TYR A 128 -24.77 -1.21 -8.95
C TYR A 128 -25.61 -1.58 -7.72
N GLU A 129 -26.25 -0.59 -7.11
CA GLU A 129 -27.19 -0.76 -6.02
C GLU A 129 -28.58 -0.38 -6.55
N HIS A 130 -29.54 -1.29 -6.44
CA HIS A 130 -30.90 -1.12 -6.95
C HIS A 130 -31.90 -1.30 -5.81
N ALA A 131 -33.02 -0.57 -5.89
CA ALA A 131 -33.94 -0.40 -4.78
C ALA A 131 -34.81 -1.64 -4.53
N ALA A 132 -35.13 -2.41 -5.57
CA ALA A 132 -35.95 -3.60 -5.48
C ALA A 132 -35.29 -4.83 -6.12
N PRO A 133 -35.58 -6.04 -5.62
CA PRO A 133 -35.18 -7.27 -6.30
C PRO A 133 -35.84 -7.35 -7.69
N GLY A 134 -35.03 -7.45 -8.75
CA GLY A 134 -35.48 -7.52 -10.14
C GLY A 134 -35.08 -6.33 -11.01
N ASP A 135 -34.68 -5.20 -10.40
CA ASP A 135 -34.25 -3.99 -11.10
C ASP A 135 -32.94 -4.15 -11.90
N LEU A 136 -32.17 -5.20 -11.60
CA LEU A 136 -30.95 -5.56 -12.31
C LEU A 136 -30.93 -7.05 -12.64
N LEU A 137 -30.86 -7.35 -13.93
CA LEU A 137 -30.67 -8.71 -14.44
C LEU A 137 -29.23 -8.87 -14.92
N HIS A 138 -28.46 -9.69 -14.23
CA HIS A 138 -27.11 -10.07 -14.67
C HIS A 138 -27.18 -11.36 -15.49
N MET A 139 -26.84 -11.27 -16.77
CA MET A 139 -26.75 -12.43 -17.65
C MET A 139 -25.28 -12.76 -17.92
N ASP A 140 -24.80 -13.87 -17.36
CA ASP A 140 -23.50 -14.44 -17.72
C ASP A 140 -23.68 -15.44 -18.86
N VAL A 141 -22.96 -15.22 -19.96
CA VAL A 141 -22.93 -16.16 -21.09
C VAL A 141 -21.60 -16.87 -21.08
N LYS A 142 -21.61 -18.13 -20.64
CA LYS A 142 -20.44 -19.00 -20.69
C LYS A 142 -20.59 -20.05 -21.78
N LYS A 143 -19.55 -20.23 -22.60
CA LYS A 143 -19.43 -21.37 -23.52
C LYS A 143 -18.61 -22.49 -22.84
N PRO A 144 -19.25 -23.52 -22.27
CA PRO A 144 -18.53 -24.66 -21.72
C PRO A 144 -17.92 -25.52 -22.84
N GLY A 145 -16.63 -25.84 -22.72
CA GLY A 145 -15.89 -26.62 -23.73
C GLY A 145 -16.40 -28.05 -23.95
N ASN A 146 -17.21 -28.58 -23.03
CA ASN A 146 -17.79 -29.93 -23.13
C ASN A 146 -19.11 -29.98 -23.93
N ILE A 147 -19.67 -28.82 -24.30
CA ILE A 147 -20.90 -28.77 -25.10
C ILE A 147 -20.50 -28.57 -26.57
N PRO A 148 -20.77 -29.56 -27.43
CA PRO A 148 -20.48 -29.43 -28.84
C PRO A 148 -21.37 -28.37 -29.50
N ASP A 149 -20.93 -27.85 -30.64
CA ASP A 149 -21.74 -26.95 -31.45
C ASP A 149 -23.01 -27.68 -31.92
N GLY A 150 -24.14 -26.97 -31.89
CA GLY A 150 -25.46 -27.59 -32.09
C GLY A 150 -26.01 -28.36 -30.87
N GLY A 151 -25.29 -28.41 -29.75
CA GLY A 151 -25.78 -28.95 -28.48
C GLY A 151 -25.38 -30.41 -28.22
N GLY A 152 -25.25 -30.76 -26.94
CA GLY A 152 -24.88 -32.10 -26.51
C GLY A 152 -26.05 -33.10 -26.52
N TRP A 153 -25.74 -34.39 -26.38
CA TRP A 153 -26.72 -35.48 -26.45
C TRP A 153 -27.89 -35.38 -25.46
N ARG A 154 -27.71 -34.65 -24.35
CA ARG A 154 -28.77 -34.38 -23.37
C ARG A 154 -29.88 -33.45 -23.92
N TYR A 155 -29.56 -32.63 -24.92
CA TYR A 155 -30.48 -31.69 -25.55
C TYR A 155 -31.02 -32.22 -26.88
N VAL A 156 -30.16 -32.82 -27.72
CA VAL A 156 -30.52 -33.28 -29.08
C VAL A 156 -30.68 -34.80 -29.23
N GLY A 157 -30.55 -35.57 -28.14
CA GLY A 157 -30.52 -37.04 -28.17
C GLY A 157 -29.15 -37.63 -28.54
N ARG A 158 -28.94 -38.92 -28.21
CA ARG A 158 -27.63 -39.61 -28.38
C ARG A 158 -27.12 -39.61 -29.83
N PRO A 159 -27.93 -39.97 -30.85
CA PRO A 159 -27.43 -40.05 -32.23
C PRO A 159 -26.96 -38.69 -32.76
N GLN A 160 -27.73 -37.63 -32.55
CA GLN A 160 -27.38 -36.28 -33.01
C GLN A 160 -26.25 -35.66 -32.17
N GLY A 161 -26.25 -35.88 -30.86
CA GLY A 161 -25.22 -35.34 -29.97
C GLY A 161 -23.83 -35.92 -30.24
N TRP A 162 -23.74 -37.17 -30.70
CA TRP A 162 -22.47 -37.76 -31.14
C TRP A 162 -21.97 -37.15 -32.44
N LYS A 163 -22.85 -36.92 -33.42
CA LYS A 163 -22.50 -36.20 -34.66
C LYS A 163 -21.97 -34.80 -34.37
N ASN A 164 -22.70 -34.05 -33.55
CA ASN A 164 -22.31 -32.71 -33.11
C ASN A 164 -20.92 -32.72 -32.43
N ARG A 165 -20.65 -33.71 -31.57
CA ARG A 165 -19.35 -33.85 -30.89
C ARG A 165 -18.20 -34.14 -31.83
N GLN A 166 -18.41 -34.98 -32.85
CA GLN A 166 -17.38 -35.29 -33.85
C GLN A 166 -17.11 -34.11 -34.78
N GLN A 167 -18.14 -33.31 -35.08
CA GLN A 167 -18.03 -32.13 -35.94
C GLN A 167 -17.49 -30.90 -35.21
N THR A 168 -17.51 -30.88 -33.87
CA THR A 168 -16.97 -29.76 -33.09
C THR A 168 -15.45 -29.83 -33.03
N PRO A 169 -14.72 -28.82 -33.54
CA PRO A 169 -13.26 -28.83 -33.53
C PRO A 169 -12.70 -28.74 -32.10
N ALA A 170 -11.68 -29.54 -31.79
CA ALA A 170 -11.09 -29.66 -30.44
C ALA A 170 -10.31 -28.42 -29.97
N SER A 171 -9.99 -27.49 -30.87
CA SER A 171 -9.21 -26.28 -30.57
C SER A 171 -10.10 -25.04 -30.55
N ARG A 172 -10.64 -24.70 -29.37
CA ARG A 172 -11.19 -23.36 -29.14
C ARG A 172 -10.68 -22.78 -27.83
N ALA A 173 -9.60 -22.02 -27.93
CA ALA A 173 -9.17 -21.11 -26.88
C ALA A 173 -10.26 -20.03 -26.68
N ALA A 174 -10.55 -19.74 -25.42
CA ALA A 174 -11.59 -18.80 -24.99
C ALA A 174 -11.47 -17.45 -25.70
N SER A 175 -12.44 -17.14 -26.56
CA SER A 175 -12.64 -15.79 -27.09
C SER A 175 -13.51 -15.04 -26.10
N THR A 176 -12.88 -14.21 -25.25
CA THR A 176 -13.61 -13.30 -24.36
C THR A 176 -14.23 -12.20 -25.22
N VAL A 177 -15.54 -12.27 -25.46
CA VAL A 177 -16.28 -11.17 -26.08
C VAL A 177 -16.61 -10.18 -24.97
N THR A 178 -15.90 -9.05 -24.96
CA THR A 178 -16.25 -7.88 -24.14
C THR A 178 -17.40 -7.15 -24.84
N SER A 179 -18.62 -7.29 -24.34
CA SER A 179 -19.76 -6.47 -24.77
C SER A 179 -19.62 -5.05 -24.22
N SER A 180 -19.80 -4.06 -25.11
CA SER A 180 -19.85 -2.61 -24.83
C SER A 180 -21.09 -2.20 -24.07
#